data_AF-A0A4Q0ATG1-F1
#
_entry.id   AF-A0A4Q0ATG1-F1
#
_cell.length_a   1.000
_cell.length_b   1.000
_cell.length_c   1.000
_cell.angle_alpha   90.00
_cell.angle_beta   90.00
_cell.angle_gamma   90.00
#
_symmetry.space_group_name_H-M   'P 1'
#
loop_
_entity.id
_entity.type
_entity.pdbx_description
1 polymer ?
#
loop_
_entity_poly.entity_id
_entity_poly.type
_entity_poly.pdbx_seq_one_letter_code
_entity_poly.pdbx_strand_id
1 'polypeptide(L)' 'DMLGVFAEFETNLRKERQREGILAAKAKGVYRGRKKAVDTGKIKELRENGLGPSEIAKQLGISRTTVYRVFSDLSEDN' A
#
# COMPACT_ATOMS: atom_id res chain seq x y z
N ASP A 1 -5.30 -23.95 34.30
CA ASP A 1 -3.85 -24.20 34.45
C ASP A 1 -3.15 -22.86 34.59
N MET A 2 -2.31 -22.68 35.62
CA MET A 2 -1.77 -21.38 36.03
C MET A 2 -0.86 -20.75 34.96
N LEU A 3 -0.20 -21.57 34.15
CA LEU A 3 0.67 -21.14 33.05
C LEU A 3 -0.08 -20.42 31.91
N GLY A 4 -1.35 -20.76 31.67
CA GLY A 4 -2.16 -20.10 30.65
C GLY A 4 -2.45 -18.64 30.99
N VAL A 5 -2.70 -18.35 32.27
CA VAL A 5 -2.97 -16.99 32.76
C VAL A 5 -1.75 -16.08 32.57
N PHE A 6 -0.55 -16.60 32.86
CA PHE A 6 0.70 -15.86 32.62
C PHE A 6 0.96 -15.62 31.13
N ALA A 7 0.72 -16.62 30.28
CA ALA A 7 0.89 -16.49 28.84
C ALA A 7 -0.05 -15.42 28.23
N GLU A 8 -1.30 -15.36 28.70
CA GLU A 8 -2.26 -14.33 28.29
C GLU A 8 -1.85 -12.93 28.77
N PHE A 9 -1.42 -12.82 30.03
CA PHE A 9 -0.94 -11.56 30.60
C PHE A 9 0.25 -10.98 29.81
N GLU A 10 1.29 -11.79 29.55
CA GLU A 10 2.44 -11.35 28.77
C GLU A 10 2.07 -10.97 27.33
N THR A 11 1.12 -11.70 26.74
CA THR A 11 0.63 -11.41 25.38
C THR A 11 -0.09 -10.06 25.34
N ASN A 12 -0.91 -9.76 26.34
CA ASN A 12 -1.61 -8.48 26.43
C ASN A 12 -0.63 -7.33 26.65
N LEU A 13 0.35 -7.50 27.54
CA LEU A 13 1.39 -6.49 27.78
C LEU A 13 2.23 -6.20 26.52
N ARG A 14 2.55 -7.23 25.72
CA ARG A 14 3.26 -7.07 24.44
C ARG A 14 2.42 -6.29 23.42
N LYS A 15 1.12 -6.58 23.33
CA LYS A 15 0.18 -5.88 22.44
C LYS A 15 0.04 -4.39 22.81
N GLU A 16 -0.01 -4.07 24.09
CA GLU A 16 -0.08 -2.67 24.56
C GLU A 16 1.14 -1.87 24.13
N ARG A 17 2.34 -2.38 24.40
CA ARG A 17 3.60 -1.75 23.99
C ARG A 17 3.70 -1.60 22.47
N GLN A 18 3.28 -2.63 21.72
CA GLN A 18 3.25 -2.56 20.26
C GLN A 18 2.31 -1.45 19.78
N ARG A 19 1.13 -1.31 20.40
CA ARG A 19 0.16 -0.27 20.07
C ARG A 19 0.75 1.13 20.28
N GLU A 20 1.39 1.37 21.42
CA GLU A 20 2.07 2.64 21.71
C GLU A 20 3.16 2.94 20.67
N GLY A 21 3.97 1.95 20.32
CA GLY A 21 5.00 2.08 19.28
C GLY A 21 4.41 2.42 17.90
N ILE A 22 3.32 1.76 17.52
CA ILE A 22 2.60 2.05 16.26
C ILE A 22 2.05 3.47 16.28
N LEU A 23 1.45 3.92 17.38
CA LEU A 23 0.91 5.28 17.51
C LEU A 23 2.03 6.32 17.36
N ALA A 24 3.16 6.13 18.03
CA ALA A 24 4.32 7.03 17.90
C ALA A 24 4.88 7.05 16.46
N ALA A 25 4.96 5.90 15.79
CA ALA A 25 5.44 5.81 14.41
C ALA A 25 4.44 6.40 13.39
N LYS A 26 3.13 6.28 13.64
CA LYS A 26 2.09 6.98 12.85
C LYS A 26 2.18 8.49 13.03
N ALA A 27 2.34 8.99 14.27
CA ALA A 27 2.53 10.41 14.53
C ALA A 27 3.78 10.98 13.85
N LYS A 28 4.86 10.19 13.77
CA LYS A 28 6.09 10.52 13.02
C LYS A 28 5.95 10.38 11.49
N GLY A 29 4.81 9.91 10.97
CA GLY A 29 4.59 9.72 9.53
C GLY A 29 5.45 8.63 8.89
N VAL A 30 5.94 7.65 9.67
CA VAL A 30 6.79 6.56 9.18
C VAL A 30 6.02 5.60 8.28
N TYR A 31 4.74 5.36 8.60
CA TYR A 31 3.88 4.48 7.80
C TYR A 31 3.36 5.21 6.56
N ARG A 32 3.96 4.94 5.41
CA ARG A 32 3.53 5.47 4.09
C ARG A 32 2.80 4.44 3.23
N GLY A 33 2.28 3.38 3.85
CA GLY A 33 1.63 2.26 3.16
C GLY A 33 2.61 1.44 2.31
N ARG A 34 2.05 0.56 1.46
CA ARG A 34 2.86 -0.20 0.49
C ARG A 34 3.32 0.74 -0.61
N LYS A 35 4.62 0.74 -0.92
CA LYS A 35 5.14 1.46 -2.09
C LYS A 35 4.40 1.01 -3.35
N LYS A 36 3.97 1.96 -4.19
CA LYS A 36 3.40 1.64 -5.51
C LYS A 36 4.47 0.85 -6.28
N ALA A 37 4.17 -0.41 -6.60
CA ALA A 37 5.12 -1.31 -7.27
C ALA A 37 5.20 -1.09 -8.78
N VAL A 38 4.42 -0.15 -9.30
CA VAL A 38 4.23 0.08 -10.73
C VAL A 38 4.72 1.48 -11.09
N ASP A 39 5.44 1.57 -12.19
CA ASP A 39 5.92 2.81 -12.76
C ASP A 39 4.76 3.61 -13.37
N THR A 40 4.27 4.58 -12.61
CA THR A 40 3.19 5.47 -13.03
C THR A 40 3.62 6.40 -14.18
N GLY A 41 4.92 6.72 -14.28
CA GLY A 41 5.47 7.54 -15.36
C GLY A 41 5.37 6.82 -16.69
N LYS A 42 5.76 5.53 -16.73
CA LYS A 42 5.64 4.71 -17.94
C LYS A 42 4.19 4.51 -18.39
N ILE A 43 3.26 4.34 -17.45
CA ILE A 43 1.82 4.27 -17.75
C ILE A 43 1.33 5.58 -18.40
N LYS A 44 1.75 6.73 -17.88
CA LYS A 44 1.38 8.05 -18.41
C LYS A 44 1.94 8.26 -19.82
N GLU A 45 3.22 7.96 -20.03
CA GLU A 45 3.87 8.07 -21.34
C GLU A 45 3.16 7.21 -22.40
N LEU A 46 2.84 5.96 -22.08
CA LEU A 46 2.13 5.07 -23.01
C LEU A 46 0.70 5.56 -23.31
N ARG A 47 0.04 6.19 -22.32
CA ARG A 47 -1.28 6.79 -22.52
C ARG A 47 -1.21 8.02 -23.42
N GLU A 48 -0.20 8.87 -23.26
CA GLU A 48 0.05 10.04 -24.12
C GLU A 48 0.38 9.61 -25.56
N ASN A 49 1.05 8.48 -25.73
CA ASN A 49 1.27 7.83 -27.03
C ASN A 49 0.00 7.20 -27.64
N GLY A 50 -1.17 7.35 -27.00
CA GLY A 50 -2.46 6.93 -27.52
C GLY A 50 -2.85 5.48 -27.24
N LEU A 51 -2.07 4.72 -26.44
CA LEU A 51 -2.38 3.33 -26.17
C LEU A 51 -3.62 3.17 -25.26
N GLY A 52 -4.37 2.09 -25.51
CA GLY A 52 -5.50 1.70 -24.70
C GLY A 52 -5.09 1.10 -23.34
N PRO A 53 -5.94 1.16 -22.30
CA PRO A 53 -5.65 0.59 -20.98
C PRO A 53 -5.30 -0.91 -21.02
N SER A 54 -5.92 -1.66 -21.94
CA SER A 54 -5.68 -3.09 -22.13
C SER A 54 -4.32 -3.39 -22.77
N GLU A 55 -3.84 -2.53 -23.65
CA GLU A 55 -2.53 -2.68 -24.30
C GLU A 55 -1.41 -2.33 -23.34
N ILE A 56 -1.57 -1.23 -22.59
CA ILE A 56 -0.65 -0.82 -21.52
C ILE A 56 -0.50 -1.94 -20.48
N ALA A 57 -1.61 -2.55 -20.06
CA ALA A 57 -1.61 -3.67 -19.13
C ALA A 57 -0.80 -4.87 -19.65
N LYS A 58 -0.98 -5.24 -20.92
CA LYS A 58 -0.23 -6.32 -21.58
C LYS A 58 1.25 -5.99 -21.69
N GLN A 59 1.59 -4.79 -22.16
CA GLN A 59 2.97 -4.36 -22.40
C GLN A 59 3.79 -4.27 -21.11
N LEU A 60 3.17 -3.83 -20.01
CA LEU A 60 3.82 -3.71 -18.70
C LEU A 60 3.67 -4.94 -17.81
N GLY A 61 2.94 -5.98 -18.26
CA GLY A 61 2.71 -7.20 -17.47
C GLY A 61 1.91 -6.98 -16.19
N ILE A 62 1.02 -5.98 -16.18
CA ILE A 62 0.20 -5.61 -15.00
C ILE A 62 -1.29 -5.84 -15.25
N SER A 63 -2.07 -5.88 -14.17
CA SER A 63 -3.54 -5.97 -14.30
C SER A 63 -4.13 -4.67 -14.86
N ARG A 64 -5.19 -4.79 -15.68
CA ARG A 64 -5.98 -3.64 -16.15
C ARG A 64 -6.48 -2.77 -14.99
N THR A 65 -6.86 -3.38 -13.87
CA THR A 65 -7.27 -2.67 -12.64
C THR A 65 -6.18 -1.73 -12.13
N THR A 66 -4.90 -2.12 -12.24
CA THR A 66 -3.79 -1.25 -11.83
C THR A 66 -3.63 -0.06 -12.76
N VAL A 67 -3.81 -0.26 -14.07
CA VAL A 67 -3.80 0.84 -15.06
C VAL A 67 -4.92 1.84 -14.78
N TYR A 68 -6.15 1.37 -14.57
CA TYR A 68 -7.29 2.24 -14.24
C TYR A 68 -7.11 2.98 -12.92
N ARG A 69 -6.57 2.32 -11.88
CA ARG A 69 -6.28 2.98 -10.61
C ARG A 69 -5.27 4.11 -10.79
N VAL A 70 -4.21 3.89 -11.57
CA VAL A 70 -3.23 4.95 -11.88
C VAL A 70 -3.88 6.11 -12.64
N PHE A 71 -4.80 5.84 -13.57
CA PHE A 71 -5.55 6.90 -14.25
C PHE A 71 -6.47 7.69 -13.30
N SER A 72 -7.13 7.02 -12.34
CA SER A 72 -7.93 7.69 -11.31
C SER A 72 -7.05 8.56 -10.41
N ASP A 73 -5.95 8.01 -9.89
CA ASP A 73 -5.00 8.73 -9.04
C ASP A 73 -4.43 9.98 -9.76
N LEU A 74 -4.12 9.87 -11.05
CA LEU A 74 -3.62 11.01 -11.86
C LEU A 74 -4.67 12.11 -12.10
N SER A 75 -5.96 11.78 -12.07
CA SER A 75 -7.03 12.78 -12.20
C SER A 75 -7.33 13.51 -10.89
N GLU A 76 -7.01 12.92 -9.75
CA GLU A 76 -7.25 13.51 -8.41
C GLU A 76 -6.11 14.44 -7.96
N ASP A 77 -4.91 14.30 -8.55
CA ASP A 77 -3.74 15.14 -8.28
C ASP A 77 -3.70 16.47 -9.09
N ASN A 78 -4.76 16.81 -9.85
CA ASN A 78 -4.88 18.08 -10.61
C ASN A 78 -5.90 19.06 -10.00
#